data_AF-A0AAN7BBY6-F1
#
_entry.id   AF-A0AAN7BBY6-F1
#
_cell.length_a   1.000
_cell.length_b   1.000
_cell.length_c   1.000
_cell.angle_alpha   90.00
_cell.angle_beta   90.00
_cell.angle_gamma   90.00
#
_symmetry.space_group_name_H-M   'P 1'
#
loop_
_entity.id
_entity.type
_entity.pdbx_description
1 polymer ?
#
loop_
_entity_poly.entity_id
_entity_poly.type
_entity_poly.pdbx_seq_one_letter_code
_entity_poly.pdbx_strand_id
1 'polypeptide(L)'
;QLSTMTSKLRAFGTEISGNRRPSGELSGNIRSAIVAAHSSGKSKAELAHDFGVHRHTIDSTLDRWHNHHTVDSLSRTGRPELLTPRQVRLVLRI
;
A
#
# COMPACT_ATOMS: atom_id res chain seq x y z
N GLN A 1 -6.66 -4.18 -35.50
CA GLN A 1 -7.38 -4.96 -34.46
C GLN A 1 -6.49 -5.39 -33.28
N LEU A 2 -5.33 -4.75 -33.04
CA LEU A 2 -4.43 -5.10 -31.92
C LEU A 2 -4.72 -4.38 -30.60
N SER A 3 -5.51 -3.29 -30.62
CA SER A 3 -5.85 -2.50 -29.43
C SER A 3 -6.74 -3.27 -28.42
N THR A 4 -7.58 -4.19 -28.91
CA THR A 4 -8.56 -4.91 -28.10
C THR A 4 -7.95 -6.01 -27.22
N MET A 5 -6.78 -6.55 -27.60
CA MET A 5 -6.08 -7.55 -26.76
C MET A 5 -5.35 -6.90 -25.59
N THR A 6 -4.81 -5.69 -25.78
CA THR A 6 -4.19 -4.91 -24.71
C THR A 6 -5.22 -4.45 -23.67
N SER A 7 -6.50 -4.26 -24.03
CA SER A 7 -7.54 -3.88 -23.06
C SER A 7 -8.03 -5.03 -22.19
N LYS A 8 -7.96 -6.28 -22.67
CA LYS A 8 -8.39 -7.46 -21.89
C LYS A 8 -7.42 -7.86 -20.78
N LEU A 9 -6.11 -7.61 -20.95
CA LEU A 9 -5.12 -7.75 -19.87
C LEU A 9 -5.27 -6.70 -18.76
N ARG A 10 -5.87 -5.52 -19.06
CA ARG A 10 -6.08 -4.43 -18.09
C ARG A 10 -7.12 -4.76 -17.00
N ALA A 11 -7.89 -5.83 -17.19
CA ALA A 11 -8.93 -6.24 -16.25
C ALA A 11 -8.42 -7.14 -15.11
N PHE A 12 -7.19 -7.69 -15.22
CA PHE A 12 -6.64 -8.61 -14.22
C PHE A 12 -6.10 -7.85 -13.01
N GLY A 13 -7.01 -7.35 -12.17
CA GLY A 13 -6.73 -6.54 -10.97
C GLY A 13 -7.66 -5.34 -10.76
N THR A 14 -8.47 -4.99 -11.76
CA THR A 14 -9.54 -3.98 -11.66
C THR A 14 -10.91 -4.59 -11.42
N GLU A 15 -11.02 -5.92 -11.25
CA GLU A 15 -12.17 -6.44 -10.51
C GLU A 15 -12.12 -5.76 -9.15
N ILE A 16 -13.07 -4.86 -8.92
CA ILE A 16 -13.36 -4.26 -7.64
C ILE A 16 -13.53 -5.44 -6.70
N SER A 17 -12.45 -5.87 -6.04
CA SER A 17 -12.57 -6.85 -4.97
C SER A 17 -13.62 -6.24 -4.06
N GLY A 18 -14.67 -6.99 -3.69
CA GLY A 18 -15.79 -6.45 -2.90
C GLY A 18 -15.35 -5.76 -1.60
N ASN A 19 -14.08 -5.89 -1.23
CA ASN A 19 -13.45 -5.27 -0.08
C ASN A 19 -12.73 -3.92 -0.34
N ARG A 20 -12.71 -3.37 -1.56
CA ARG A 20 -12.09 -2.05 -1.83
C ARG A 20 -12.94 -0.95 -1.18
N ARG A 21 -12.46 -0.41 -0.06
CA ARG A 21 -13.09 0.76 0.59
C ARG A 21 -12.56 2.07 -0.01
N PRO A 22 -13.42 3.10 -0.20
CA PRO A 22 -12.96 4.46 -0.45
C PRO A 22 -11.97 4.87 0.63
N SER A 23 -10.84 5.48 0.24
CA SER A 23 -9.74 5.85 1.15
C SER A 23 -9.11 4.67 1.92
N GLY A 24 -9.35 3.43 1.47
CA GLY A 24 -8.74 2.24 2.02
C GLY A 24 -7.25 2.15 1.66
N GLU A 25 -6.50 1.52 2.55
CA GLU A 25 -5.09 1.21 2.30
C GLU A 25 -4.97 0.16 1.19
N LEU A 26 -3.93 0.28 0.35
CA LEU A 26 -3.58 -0.77 -0.61
C LEU A 26 -3.28 -2.07 0.14
N SER A 27 -3.74 -3.20 -0.41
CA SER A 27 -3.35 -4.51 0.12
C SER A 27 -1.84 -4.74 -0.05
N GLY A 28 -1.27 -5.53 0.86
CA GLY A 28 0.15 -5.92 0.80
C GLY A 28 0.52 -6.54 -0.56
N ASN A 29 -0.35 -7.39 -1.11
CA ASN A 29 -0.14 -8.04 -2.41
C ASN A 29 0.04 -7.03 -3.56
N ILE A 30 -0.80 -5.98 -3.61
CA ILE A 30 -0.68 -4.93 -4.64
C ILE A 30 0.62 -4.15 -4.45
N ARG A 31 0.98 -3.81 -3.20
CA ARG A 31 2.24 -3.13 -2.90
C ARG A 31 3.45 -3.97 -3.32
N SER A 32 3.46 -5.27 -3.04
CA SER A 32 4.51 -6.19 -3.48
C SER A 32 4.63 -6.22 -5.01
N ALA A 33 3.50 -6.27 -5.72
CA ALA A 33 3.49 -6.23 -7.18
C ALA A 33 4.05 -4.91 -7.74
N ILE A 34 3.73 -3.76 -7.12
CA ILE A 34 4.28 -2.45 -7.48
C ILE A 34 5.80 -2.42 -7.28
N VAL A 35 6.29 -2.88 -6.12
CA VAL A 35 7.73 -2.91 -5.82
C VAL A 35 8.48 -3.79 -6.81
N ALA A 36 8.00 -5.02 -7.05
CA ALA A 36 8.62 -5.94 -8.00
C ALA A 36 8.65 -5.38 -9.42
N ALA A 37 7.55 -4.75 -9.86
CA ALA A 37 7.46 -4.14 -11.19
C ALA A 37 8.35 -2.88 -11.33
N HIS A 38 8.53 -2.11 -10.27
CA HIS A 38 9.50 -1.01 -10.27
C HIS A 38 10.93 -1.53 -10.31
N SER A 39 11.25 -2.59 -9.57
CA SER A 39 12.57 -3.24 -9.57
C SER A 39 12.93 -3.83 -10.93
N SER A 40 11.96 -4.19 -11.77
CA SER A 40 12.20 -4.62 -13.15
C SER A 40 12.36 -3.46 -14.15
N GLY A 41 12.33 -2.21 -13.67
CA GLY A 41 12.60 -1.02 -14.47
C GLY A 41 11.38 -0.29 -15.01
N LYS A 42 10.14 -0.67 -14.63
CA LYS A 42 8.95 0.10 -15.02
C LYS A 42 8.96 1.48 -14.38
N SER A 43 8.57 2.49 -15.16
CA SER A 43 8.45 3.85 -14.67
C SER A 43 7.25 4.01 -13.73
N LYS A 44 7.33 4.99 -12.82
CA LYS A 44 6.25 5.31 -11.88
C LYS A 44 4.93 5.68 -12.59
N ALA A 45 5.01 6.27 -13.79
CA ALA A 45 3.85 6.64 -14.59
C ALA A 45 3.15 5.41 -15.18
N GLU A 46 3.92 4.45 -15.71
CA GLU A 46 3.39 3.17 -16.18
C GLU A 46 2.76 2.38 -15.04
N LEU A 47 3.38 2.36 -13.86
CA LEU A 47 2.82 1.70 -12.67
C LEU A 47 1.49 2.35 -12.24
N ALA A 48 1.40 3.67 -12.21
CA ALA A 48 0.16 4.36 -11.88
C ALA A 48 -0.99 3.98 -12.84
N HIS A 49 -0.68 3.92 -14.14
CA HIS A 49 -1.61 3.48 -15.16
C HIS A 49 -1.99 2.00 -15.02
N ASP A 50 -1.02 1.10 -14.88
CA ASP A 50 -1.21 -0.35 -14.80
C ASP A 50 -2.04 -0.77 -13.57
N PHE A 51 -1.78 -0.14 -12.42
CA PHE A 51 -2.46 -0.46 -11.15
C PHE A 51 -3.70 0.39 -10.90
N GLY A 52 -3.99 1.40 -11.75
CA GLY A 52 -5.14 2.29 -11.57
C GLY A 52 -5.09 3.07 -10.25
N VAL A 53 -3.90 3.50 -9.83
CA VAL A 53 -3.69 4.27 -8.60
C VAL A 53 -3.00 5.60 -8.91
N HIS A 54 -3.15 6.57 -8.01
CA HIS A 54 -2.50 7.86 -8.18
C HIS A 54 -0.97 7.73 -8.09
N ARG A 55 -0.23 8.54 -8.84
CA ARG A 55 1.25 8.51 -8.83
C ARG A 55 1.85 8.70 -7.43
N HIS A 56 1.22 9.54 -6.61
CA HIS A 56 1.60 9.72 -5.19
C HIS A 56 1.49 8.43 -4.37
N THR A 57 0.54 7.55 -4.69
CA THR A 57 0.40 6.23 -4.05
C THR A 57 1.56 5.31 -4.43
N ILE A 58 2.03 5.39 -5.68
CA ILE A 58 3.23 4.68 -6.13
C ILE A 58 4.44 5.18 -5.35
N ASP A 59 4.66 6.50 -5.31
CA ASP A 59 5.74 7.11 -4.54
C ASP A 59 5.72 6.66 -3.07
N SER A 60 4.58 6.82 -2.40
CA SER A 60 4.42 6.39 -0.99
C SER A 60 4.70 4.91 -0.76
N THR A 61 4.41 4.05 -1.75
CA THR A 61 4.67 2.61 -1.66
C THR A 61 6.16 2.31 -1.80
N LEU A 62 6.84 2.99 -2.73
CA LEU A 62 8.27 2.85 -2.94
C LEU A 62 9.06 3.42 -1.76
N ASP A 63 8.66 4.57 -1.23
CA ASP A 63 9.27 5.19 -0.06
C ASP A 63 9.11 4.29 1.17
N ARG A 64 7.94 3.67 1.35
CA ARG A 64 7.72 2.68 2.41
C ARG A 64 8.69 1.50 2.29
N TRP A 65 8.82 0.93 1.10
CA TRP A 65 9.75 -0.17 0.86
C TRP A 65 11.21 0.24 1.08
N HIS A 66 11.59 1.44 0.64
CA HIS A 66 12.93 1.98 0.81
C HIS A 66 13.29 2.20 2.29
N ASN A 67 12.38 2.78 3.07
CA ASN A 67 12.64 3.17 4.46
C ASN A 67 12.44 2.03 5.47
N HIS A 68 11.50 1.13 5.21
CA HIS A 68 11.07 0.12 6.19
C HIS A 68 11.17 -1.33 5.70
N HIS A 69 11.50 -1.56 4.43
CA HIS A 69 11.59 -2.90 3.82
C HIS A 69 10.35 -3.77 4.07
N THR A 70 9.17 -3.14 4.14
CA THR A 70 7.90 -3.83 4.34
C THR A 70 6.85 -3.36 3.34
N VAL A 71 5.94 -4.27 2.99
CA VAL A 71 4.73 -4.00 2.20
C VAL A 71 3.49 -3.92 3.09
N ASP A 72 3.62 -4.28 4.37
CA ASP A 72 2.52 -4.25 5.31
C ASP A 72 2.19 -2.82 5.71
N SER A 73 0.98 -2.64 6.23
CA SER A 73 0.55 -1.36 6.77
C SER A 73 1.30 -1.05 8.06
N LEU A 74 1.72 0.20 8.21
CA LEU A 74 2.46 0.64 9.39
C LEU A 74 1.46 0.95 10.49
N SER A 75 1.89 0.80 11.74
CA SER A 75 1.12 1.30 12.88
C SER A 75 0.82 2.78 12.67
N ARG A 76 -0.44 3.17 12.85
CA ARG A 76 -0.83 4.58 12.74
C ARG A 76 -0.21 5.36 13.89
N THR A 77 0.36 6.51 13.59
CA THR A 77 0.79 7.46 14.61
C THR A 77 -0.45 7.99 15.33
N GLY A 78 -0.67 7.51 16.55
CA GLY A 78 -1.72 7.99 17.44
C GLY A 78 -1.20 9.05 18.41
N ARG A 79 -2.11 9.57 19.23
CA ARG A 79 -1.74 10.35 20.41
C ARG A 79 -0.84 9.46 21.31
N PRO A 80 0.34 9.93 21.74
CA PRO A 80 1.17 9.17 22.67
C PRO A 80 0.39 8.92 23.97
N GLU A 81 0.63 7.75 24.58
CA GLU A 81 0.01 7.42 25.86
C GLU A 81 0.45 8.42 26.94
N LEU A 82 -0.54 8.91 27.72
CA LEU A 82 -0.31 9.86 28.80
C LEU A 82 0.54 9.26 29.94
N LEU A 83 0.42 7.96 30.14
CA LEU A 83 1.15 7.20 31.15
C LEU A 83 2.10 6.24 30.46
N THR A 84 3.29 6.09 31.04
CA THR A 84 4.22 5.04 30.63
C THR A 84 3.67 3.66 31.01
N PRO A 85 4.07 2.56 30.32
CA PRO A 85 3.65 1.21 30.68
C PRO A 85 3.94 0.84 32.14
N ARG A 86 4.98 1.44 32.75
CA ARG A 86 5.32 1.28 34.17
C ARG A 86 4.29 1.94 35.09
N GLN A 87 3.87 3.16 34.78
CA GLN A 87 2.84 3.87 35.55
C GLN A 87 1.49 3.15 35.46
N VAL A 88 1.12 2.65 34.28
CA VAL A 88 -0.09 1.83 34.09
C VAL A 88 -0.03 0.57 34.98
N ARG A 89 1.09 -0.17 34.96
CA ARG A 89 1.27 -1.34 35.84
C ARG A 89 1.19 -1.01 37.33
N LEU A 90 1.63 0.18 37.75
CA LEU A 90 1.53 0.62 39.14
C LEU A 90 0.09 0.90 39.55
N VAL A 91 -0.69 1.57 38.70
CA VAL A 91 -2.11 1.87 38.94
C VAL A 91 -2.96 0.60 38.96
N LEU A 92 -2.68 -0.37 38.09
CA LEU A 92 -3.43 -1.64 38.01
C LEU A 92 -3.10 -2.64 39.13
N ARG A 93 -2.10 -2.36 39.98
CA ARG A 93 -1.67 -3.26 41.07
C ARG A 93 -2.38 -2.95 42.40
N ILE A 94 -3.34 -2.04 42.38
CA ILE A 94 -4.26 -1.72 43.49
C ILE A 94 -5.32 -2.82 43.54
#